data_AF-A0AAI8C8N6-F1
#
_entry.id   AF-A0AAI8C8N6-F1
#
_cell.length_a   1.000
_cell.length_b   1.000
_cell.length_c   1.000
_cell.angle_alpha   90.00
_cell.angle_beta   90.00
_cell.angle_gamma   90.00
#
_symmetry.space_group_name_H-M   'P 1'
#
loop_
_entity.id
_entity.type
_entity.pdbx_description
1 polymer ?
#
loop_
_entity_poly.entity_id
_entity_poly.type
_entity_poly.pdbx_seq_one_letter_code
_entity_poly.pdbx_strand_id
1 'polypeptide(L)'
;MTIYENEPKTWKDLQNKVAEILTVCGYQCEVEKEIITVREKVNVDVYAEINSQVSKSVIICECKFWAKAIPKSVVHSFRTVINDYGANYGLIVSKIGFQSGAFEAIKNTNVQLVNWVEFENTFRAEWIKKKLIASSIATKPLLDYISVGSMVFFKEQISRLPKDELEKYNELTKKYFNPVFVAGNLDYKNEDTREFDIELFDKLFPSSMKDLNIDFKSYESFFLYLEKVCKEGLKEFDKLFKEELRR
;
A
#
# COMPACT_ATOMS: atom_id res chain seq x y z
N MET A 1 -12.06 0.18 7.24
CA MET A 1 -11.73 -0.63 6.05
C MET A 1 -10.34 -1.25 6.26
N THR A 2 -10.07 -2.44 5.73
CA THR A 2 -8.77 -3.14 5.82
C THR A 2 -7.91 -2.87 4.58
N ILE A 3 -6.62 -3.23 4.60
CA ILE A 3 -5.75 -3.10 3.43
C ILE A 3 -6.26 -4.06 2.35
N TYR A 4 -6.47 -5.33 2.70
CA TYR A 4 -6.98 -6.37 1.81
C TYR A 4 -8.41 -6.79 2.16
N GLU A 5 -9.22 -7.17 1.15
CA GLU A 5 -10.61 -7.63 1.36
C GLU A 5 -10.64 -8.98 2.09
N ASN A 6 -9.68 -9.85 1.80
CA ASN A 6 -9.64 -11.21 2.30
C ASN A 6 -8.46 -11.41 3.24
N GLU A 7 -8.74 -12.00 4.40
CA GLU A 7 -7.70 -12.51 5.29
C GLU A 7 -6.88 -13.62 4.62
N PRO A 8 -5.63 -13.84 5.07
CA PRO A 8 -4.81 -14.95 4.60
C PRO A 8 -5.51 -16.29 4.80
N LYS A 9 -5.44 -17.16 3.78
CA LYS A 9 -6.10 -18.47 3.78
C LYS A 9 -5.18 -19.63 4.13
N THR A 10 -3.87 -19.43 3.98
CA THR A 10 -2.84 -20.44 4.26
C THR A 10 -1.63 -19.79 4.92
N TRP A 11 -0.71 -20.59 5.45
CA TRP A 11 0.56 -20.08 5.97
C TRP A 11 1.38 -19.36 4.90
N LYS A 12 1.41 -19.88 3.67
CA LYS A 12 2.11 -19.28 2.54
C LYS A 12 1.43 -17.98 2.07
N ASP A 13 0.11 -17.92 2.14
CA ASP A 13 -0.63 -16.69 1.85
C ASP A 13 -0.35 -15.62 2.92
N LEU A 14 -0.26 -16.01 4.20
CA LEU A 14 0.08 -15.08 5.29
C LEU A 14 1.46 -14.46 5.07
N GLN A 15 2.50 -15.26 4.82
CA GLN A 15 3.85 -14.71 4.63
C GLN A 15 3.97 -13.83 3.38
N ASN A 16 3.29 -14.21 2.28
CA ASN A 16 3.31 -13.43 1.05
C ASN A 16 2.62 -12.08 1.25
N LYS A 17 1.46 -12.05 1.91
CA LYS A 17 0.75 -10.80 2.19
C LYS A 17 1.50 -9.89 3.16
N VAL A 18 2.18 -10.46 4.16
CA VAL A 18 3.09 -9.71 5.05
C VAL A 18 4.21 -9.06 4.24
N ALA A 19 4.86 -9.82 3.36
CA ALA A 19 5.92 -9.31 2.49
C ALA A 19 5.42 -8.24 1.51
N GLU A 20 4.23 -8.42 0.91
CA GLU A 20 3.60 -7.46 0.02
C GLU A 20 3.31 -6.12 0.70
N ILE A 21 2.75 -6.14 1.92
CA ILE A 21 2.48 -4.91 2.69
C ILE A 21 3.79 -4.17 2.99
N LEU A 22 4.80 -4.87 3.49
CA LEU A 22 6.11 -4.28 3.78
C LEU A 22 6.78 -3.75 2.51
N THR A 23 6.64 -4.44 1.39
CA THR A 23 7.15 -3.98 0.09
C THR A 23 6.52 -2.65 -0.32
N VAL A 24 5.19 -2.51 -0.20
CA VAL A 24 4.50 -1.24 -0.47
C VAL A 24 4.98 -0.14 0.48
N CYS A 25 5.25 -0.46 1.75
CA CYS A 25 5.82 0.49 2.71
C CYS A 25 7.28 0.89 2.40
N GLY A 26 7.92 0.27 1.40
CA GLY A 26 9.25 0.64 0.90
C GLY A 26 10.38 -0.28 1.36
N TYR A 27 10.08 -1.42 1.97
CA TYR A 27 11.07 -2.43 2.31
C TYR A 27 11.41 -3.32 1.12
N GLN A 28 12.67 -3.69 0.97
CA GLN A 28 13.09 -4.81 0.13
C GLN A 28 12.80 -6.11 0.89
N CYS A 29 11.85 -6.89 0.39
CA CYS A 29 11.37 -8.09 1.08
C CYS A 29 11.77 -9.37 0.37
N GLU A 30 12.11 -10.39 1.14
CA GLU A 30 12.37 -11.76 0.69
C GLU A 30 11.62 -12.73 1.61
N VAL A 31 10.91 -13.70 1.04
CA VAL A 31 10.22 -14.76 1.79
C VAL A 31 11.10 -16.00 1.90
N GLU A 32 10.97 -16.76 2.99
CA GLU A 32 11.73 -17.99 3.24
C GLU A 32 13.25 -17.78 3.11
N LYS A 33 13.76 -16.64 3.60
CA LYS A 33 15.16 -16.25 3.46
C LYS A 33 16.02 -17.00 4.47
N GLU A 34 17.09 -17.64 4.00
CA GLU A 34 18.16 -18.11 4.89
C GLU A 34 19.03 -16.91 5.33
N ILE A 35 19.02 -16.63 6.63
CA ILE A 35 19.87 -15.62 7.25
C ILE A 35 20.99 -16.29 8.03
N ILE A 36 22.14 -15.61 8.09
CA ILE A 36 23.29 -16.04 8.89
C ILE A 36 23.24 -15.28 10.22
N THR A 37 23.11 -16.00 11.32
CA THR A 37 23.20 -15.45 12.68
C THR A 37 24.59 -15.71 13.26
N VAL A 38 24.87 -15.20 14.46
CA VAL A 38 26.13 -15.50 15.16
C VAL A 38 26.30 -16.98 15.54
N ARG A 39 25.23 -17.79 15.56
CA ARG A 39 25.27 -19.21 15.97
C ARG A 39 25.10 -20.17 14.81
N GLU A 40 24.10 -19.91 13.99
CA GLU A 40 23.68 -20.82 12.93
C GLU A 40 22.98 -20.09 11.78
N LYS A 41 22.75 -20.83 10.71
CA LYS A 41 21.88 -20.40 9.62
C LYS A 41 20.44 -20.70 9.99
N VAL A 42 19.57 -19.72 9.83
CA VAL A 42 18.15 -19.83 10.16
C VAL A 42 17.33 -19.42 8.94
N ASN A 43 16.30 -20.18 8.61
CA ASN A 43 15.31 -19.75 7.62
C ASN A 43 14.23 -18.93 8.32
N VAL A 44 13.96 -17.73 7.82
CA VAL A 44 12.91 -16.84 8.34
C VAL A 44 11.80 -16.65 7.32
N ASP A 45 10.56 -16.58 7.79
CA ASP A 45 9.39 -16.55 6.90
C ASP A 45 9.37 -15.29 6.03
N VAL A 46 9.66 -14.12 6.60
CA VAL A 46 9.83 -12.86 5.85
C VAL A 46 11.02 -12.07 6.40
N TYR A 47 11.93 -11.71 5.51
CA TYR A 47 12.97 -10.72 5.74
C TYR A 47 12.60 -9.43 5.03
N ALA A 48 12.63 -8.30 5.73
CA ALA A 48 12.33 -6.99 5.17
C ALA A 48 13.40 -5.97 5.58
N GLU A 49 14.05 -5.35 4.60
CA GLU A 49 15.14 -4.39 4.83
C GLU A 49 14.84 -3.06 4.14
N ILE A 50 15.09 -1.96 4.84
CA ILE A 50 15.11 -0.63 4.24
C ILE A 50 16.46 0.02 4.52
N ASN A 51 17.12 0.44 3.44
CA ASN A 51 18.42 1.09 3.47
C ASN A 51 18.26 2.57 3.17
N SER A 52 18.69 3.39 4.12
CA SER A 52 18.92 4.82 3.92
C SER A 52 20.43 5.09 3.83
N GLN A 53 20.81 6.31 3.46
CA GLN A 53 22.23 6.70 3.44
C GLN A 53 22.89 6.66 4.82
N VAL A 54 22.09 6.75 5.90
CA VAL A 54 22.58 6.94 7.28
C VAL A 54 22.40 5.66 8.11
N SER A 55 21.40 4.84 7.79
CA SER A 55 21.08 3.65 8.57
C SER A 55 20.43 2.56 7.72
N LYS A 56 20.66 1.32 8.16
CA LYS A 56 19.96 0.11 7.75
C LYS A 56 18.94 -0.24 8.82
N SER A 57 17.69 -0.48 8.42
CA SER A 57 16.65 -1.02 9.30
C SER A 57 16.14 -2.34 8.77
N VAL A 58 16.09 -3.35 9.63
CA VAL A 58 15.64 -4.71 9.32
C VAL A 58 14.47 -5.09 10.19
N ILE A 59 13.42 -5.60 9.55
CA ILE A 59 12.32 -6.32 10.17
C ILE A 59 12.42 -7.78 9.75
N ILE A 60 12.37 -8.68 10.72
CA ILE A 60 12.19 -10.11 10.47
C ILE A 60 10.81 -10.49 10.96
N CYS A 61 10.03 -11.21 10.15
CA CYS A 61 8.73 -11.71 10.54
C CYS A 61 8.70 -13.24 10.57
N GLU A 62 8.01 -13.78 11.57
CA GLU A 62 7.60 -15.18 11.66
C GLU A 62 6.08 -15.26 11.48
N CYS A 63 5.60 -16.02 10.51
CA CYS A 63 4.20 -16.14 10.13
C CYS A 63 3.61 -17.46 10.65
N LYS A 64 2.82 -17.39 11.72
CA LYS A 64 2.20 -18.57 12.35
C LYS A 64 0.70 -18.66 12.05
N PHE A 65 0.36 -19.37 10.98
CA PHE A 65 -1.02 -19.65 10.58
C PHE A 65 -1.61 -20.88 11.30
N TRP A 66 -1.50 -20.92 12.63
CA TRP A 66 -1.98 -22.04 13.44
C TRP A 66 -3.42 -21.85 13.87
N ALA A 67 -4.16 -22.95 14.03
CA ALA A 67 -5.51 -22.94 14.60
C ALA A 67 -5.54 -22.81 16.14
N LYS A 68 -4.37 -22.64 16.77
CA LYS A 68 -4.19 -22.51 18.22
C LYS A 68 -3.29 -21.31 18.51
N ALA A 69 -3.45 -20.75 19.71
CA ALA A 69 -2.62 -19.66 20.20
C ALA A 69 -1.14 -20.06 20.26
N ILE A 70 -0.26 -19.16 19.84
CA ILE A 70 1.18 -19.39 19.80
C ILE A 70 1.76 -19.42 21.23
N PRO A 71 2.54 -20.46 21.59
CA PRO A 71 3.06 -20.61 22.93
C PRO A 71 4.31 -19.77 23.17
N LYS A 72 4.58 -19.51 24.45
CA LYS A 72 5.75 -18.76 24.94
C LYS A 72 7.10 -19.30 24.42
N SER A 73 7.21 -20.62 24.23
CA SER A 73 8.44 -21.25 23.71
C SER A 73 8.80 -20.78 22.30
N VAL A 74 7.81 -20.66 21.41
CA VAL A 74 8.02 -20.14 20.04
C VAL A 74 8.53 -18.71 20.08
N VAL A 75 7.96 -17.88 20.95
CA VAL A 75 8.38 -16.49 21.14
C VAL A 75 9.82 -16.40 21.65
N HIS A 76 10.21 -17.25 22.61
CA HIS A 76 11.59 -17.29 23.11
C HIS A 76 12.61 -17.71 22.05
N SER A 77 12.28 -18.71 21.24
CA SER A 77 13.13 -19.13 20.13
C SER A 77 13.29 -18.00 19.12
N PHE A 78 12.18 -17.38 18.70
CA PHE A 78 12.21 -16.28 17.74
C PHE A 78 13.02 -15.08 18.24
N ARG A 79 12.84 -14.68 19.50
CA ARG A 79 13.64 -13.60 20.11
C ARG A 79 15.14 -13.87 20.05
N THR A 80 15.55 -15.13 20.21
CA THR A 80 16.96 -15.51 20.10
C THR A 80 17.46 -15.26 18.68
N VAL A 81 16.70 -15.62 17.65
CA VAL A 81 17.02 -15.34 16.24
C VAL A 81 17.16 -13.83 15.99
N ILE A 82 16.22 -13.03 16.48
CA ILE A 82 16.24 -11.57 16.32
C ILE A 82 17.50 -10.95 16.94
N ASN A 83 17.84 -11.37 18.15
CA ASN A 83 19.04 -10.89 18.85
C ASN A 83 20.33 -11.39 18.19
N ASP A 84 20.39 -12.66 17.78
CA ASP A 84 21.58 -13.25 17.18
C ASP A 84 21.84 -12.75 15.75
N TYR A 85 20.81 -12.23 15.06
CA TYR A 85 20.97 -11.53 13.78
C TYR A 85 21.26 -10.03 13.96
N GLY A 86 20.71 -9.41 15.00
CA GLY A 86 20.75 -7.96 15.20
C GLY A 86 19.71 -7.19 14.39
N ALA A 87 18.51 -7.76 14.20
CA ALA A 87 17.43 -7.06 13.51
C ALA A 87 16.86 -5.93 14.39
N ASN A 88 16.38 -4.85 13.76
CA ASN A 88 15.81 -3.70 14.47
C ASN A 88 14.47 -4.06 15.12
N TYR A 89 13.65 -4.84 14.41
CA TYR A 89 12.38 -5.34 14.93
C TYR A 89 12.15 -6.80 14.52
N GLY A 90 11.48 -7.54 15.40
CA GLY A 90 10.93 -8.85 15.12
C GLY A 90 9.41 -8.85 15.22
N LEU A 91 8.70 -9.42 14.26
CA LEU A 91 7.25 -9.55 14.31
C LEU A 91 6.87 -11.02 14.26
N ILE A 92 6.06 -11.49 15.21
CA ILE A 92 5.33 -12.74 15.00
C ILE A 92 3.92 -12.37 14.58
N VAL A 93 3.53 -12.78 13.38
CA VAL A 93 2.19 -12.56 12.82
C VAL A 93 1.40 -13.85 12.94
N SER A 94 0.31 -13.82 13.69
CA SER A 94 -0.49 -15.02 14.00
C SER A 94 -1.89 -14.95 13.38
N LYS A 95 -2.47 -16.13 13.09
CA LYS A 95 -3.89 -16.22 12.72
C LYS A 95 -4.82 -16.02 13.92
N ILE A 96 -4.53 -16.71 15.03
CA ILE A 96 -5.44 -16.82 16.18
C ILE A 96 -5.02 -15.95 17.38
N GLY A 97 -3.74 -15.60 17.49
CA GLY A 97 -3.18 -14.90 18.64
C GLY A 97 -2.20 -15.74 19.45
N PHE A 98 -1.99 -15.35 20.71
CA PHE A 98 -0.89 -15.80 21.55
C PHE A 98 -1.37 -16.22 22.94
N GLN A 99 -0.66 -17.14 23.59
CA GLN A 99 -0.90 -17.45 25.00
C GLN A 99 -0.51 -16.26 25.88
N SER A 100 -1.15 -16.07 27.04
CA SER A 100 -0.85 -14.95 27.94
C SER A 100 0.64 -14.84 28.32
N GLY A 101 1.28 -15.98 28.59
CA GLY A 101 2.72 -16.03 28.91
C GLY A 101 3.65 -15.60 27.76
N ALA A 102 3.17 -15.54 26.52
CA ALA A 102 3.93 -15.07 25.37
C ALA A 102 4.19 -13.56 25.43
N PHE A 103 3.22 -12.77 25.91
CA PHE A 103 3.36 -11.33 26.03
C PHE A 103 4.41 -10.94 27.09
N GLU A 104 4.48 -11.69 28.20
CA GLU A 104 5.55 -11.50 29.20
C GLU A 104 6.96 -11.76 28.63
N ALA A 105 7.08 -12.60 27.59
CA ALA A 105 8.37 -12.91 26.97
C ALA A 105 8.94 -11.78 26.11
N ILE A 106 8.11 -10.80 25.70
CA ILE A 106 8.51 -9.70 24.79
C ILE A 106 8.61 -8.33 25.46
N LYS A 107 8.22 -8.19 26.74
CA LYS A 107 8.05 -6.90 27.43
C LYS A 107 9.23 -5.91 27.31
N ASN A 108 10.46 -6.42 27.29
CA ASN A 108 11.69 -5.61 27.21
C ASN A 108 12.53 -6.00 25.98
N THR A 109 11.86 -6.18 24.84
CA THR A 109 12.47 -6.67 23.60
C THR A 109 11.97 -5.84 22.43
N ASN A 110 12.66 -5.91 21.30
CA ASN A 110 12.21 -5.34 20.03
C ASN A 110 11.30 -6.30 19.23
N VAL A 111 10.76 -7.34 19.88
CA VAL A 111 9.81 -8.26 19.29
C VAL A 111 8.38 -7.82 19.60
N GLN A 112 7.51 -7.83 18.61
CA GLN A 112 6.07 -7.60 18.77
C GLN A 112 5.29 -8.83 18.35
N LEU A 113 4.16 -9.07 19.03
CA LEU A 113 3.23 -10.15 18.77
C LEU A 113 1.95 -9.52 18.21
N VAL A 114 1.60 -9.85 16.97
CA VAL A 114 0.42 -9.28 16.31
C VAL A 114 -0.40 -10.38 15.65
N ASN A 115 -1.72 -10.23 15.64
CA ASN A 115 -2.57 -10.98 14.72
C ASN A 115 -2.57 -10.31 13.34
N TRP A 116 -3.25 -10.91 12.36
CA TRP A 116 -3.35 -10.36 11.01
C TRP A 116 -3.90 -8.93 10.96
N VAL A 117 -4.98 -8.65 11.68
CA VAL A 117 -5.63 -7.33 11.69
C VAL A 117 -4.73 -6.28 12.35
N GLU A 118 -4.06 -6.63 13.45
CA GLU A 118 -3.09 -5.77 14.13
C GLU A 118 -1.88 -5.48 13.25
N PHE A 119 -1.42 -6.46 12.47
CA PHE A 119 -0.35 -6.27 11.49
C PHE A 119 -0.77 -5.29 10.39
N GLU A 120 -1.96 -5.47 9.78
CA GLU A 120 -2.49 -4.52 8.79
C GLU A 120 -2.55 -3.11 9.38
N ASN A 121 -3.09 -2.96 10.59
CA ASN A 121 -3.22 -1.66 11.25
C ASN A 121 -1.86 -1.01 11.56
N THR A 122 -0.84 -1.81 11.89
CA THR A 122 0.53 -1.32 12.18
C THR A 122 1.14 -0.62 10.96
N PHE A 123 0.91 -1.16 9.75
CA PHE A 123 1.49 -0.64 8.52
C PHE A 123 0.53 0.21 7.68
N ARG A 124 -0.74 0.28 8.08
CA ARG A 124 -1.84 0.93 7.35
C ARG A 124 -1.52 2.36 6.91
N ALA A 125 -1.04 3.20 7.83
CA ALA A 125 -0.80 4.61 7.53
C ALA A 125 0.28 4.78 6.45
N GLU A 126 1.42 4.12 6.61
CA GLU A 126 2.50 4.21 5.62
C GLU A 126 2.10 3.53 4.30
N TRP A 127 1.37 2.41 4.35
CA TRP A 127 0.86 1.73 3.15
C TRP A 127 -0.07 2.65 2.34
N ILE A 128 -1.04 3.31 2.98
CA ILE A 128 -1.98 4.24 2.32
C ILE A 128 -1.21 5.42 1.72
N LYS A 129 -0.31 6.04 2.50
CA LYS A 129 0.52 7.15 2.03
C LYS A 129 1.32 6.77 0.78
N LYS A 130 1.97 5.61 0.76
CA LYS A 130 2.73 5.12 -0.40
C LYS A 130 1.83 4.88 -1.61
N LYS A 131 0.64 4.31 -1.39
CA LYS A 131 -0.36 4.10 -2.45
C LYS A 131 -0.93 5.40 -3.00
N LEU A 132 -1.20 6.41 -2.16
CA LEU A 132 -1.61 7.74 -2.60
C LEU A 132 -0.56 8.38 -3.52
N ILE A 133 0.72 8.35 -3.09
CA ILE A 133 1.84 8.87 -3.90
C ILE A 133 1.94 8.12 -5.25
N ALA A 134 1.93 6.78 -5.21
CA ALA A 134 2.01 5.97 -6.42
C ALA A 134 0.82 6.21 -7.35
N SER A 135 -0.39 6.31 -6.80
CA SER A 135 -1.61 6.62 -7.53
C SER A 135 -1.52 7.99 -8.20
N SER A 136 -1.15 9.04 -7.47
CA SER A 136 -0.98 10.39 -8.00
C SER A 136 0.00 10.43 -9.17
N ILE A 137 1.13 9.73 -9.06
CA ILE A 137 2.11 9.60 -10.16
C ILE A 137 1.49 8.86 -11.36
N ALA A 138 0.88 7.71 -11.11
CA ALA A 138 0.30 6.88 -12.17
C ALA A 138 -0.89 7.55 -12.90
N THR A 139 -1.63 8.42 -12.21
CA THR A 139 -2.78 9.13 -12.80
C THR A 139 -2.45 10.48 -13.39
N LYS A 140 -1.26 11.03 -13.12
CA LYS A 140 -0.82 12.32 -13.65
C LYS A 140 -0.93 12.43 -15.18
N PRO A 141 -0.54 11.43 -15.99
CA PRO A 141 -0.64 11.57 -17.44
C PRO A 141 -2.09 11.67 -17.94
N LEU A 142 -3.06 11.10 -17.20
CA LEU A 142 -4.48 11.24 -17.54
C LEU A 142 -5.03 12.61 -17.11
N LEU A 143 -4.48 13.19 -16.03
CA LEU A 143 -4.81 14.55 -15.59
C LEU A 143 -4.48 15.60 -16.66
N ASP A 144 -3.43 15.40 -17.47
CA ASP A 144 -3.09 16.32 -18.57
C ASP A 144 -4.25 16.52 -19.55
N TYR A 145 -5.00 15.45 -19.85
CA TYR A 145 -6.16 15.51 -20.74
C TYR A 145 -7.41 16.12 -20.10
N ILE A 146 -7.52 16.09 -18.78
CA ILE A 146 -8.78 16.36 -18.07
C ILE A 146 -8.73 17.71 -17.32
N SER A 147 -7.55 18.13 -16.89
CA SER A 147 -7.37 19.35 -16.12
C SER A 147 -7.78 20.58 -16.93
N VAL A 148 -8.03 21.71 -16.25
CA VAL A 148 -8.24 23.01 -16.91
C VAL A 148 -7.06 23.38 -17.83
N GLY A 149 -5.85 22.88 -17.50
CA GLY A 149 -4.66 23.04 -18.33
C GLY A 149 -4.79 22.42 -19.72
N SER A 150 -5.58 21.35 -19.90
CA SER A 150 -5.80 20.69 -21.20
C SER A 150 -6.28 21.68 -22.28
N MET A 151 -7.18 22.60 -21.92
CA MET A 151 -7.71 23.63 -22.81
C MET A 151 -6.66 24.65 -23.26
N VAL A 152 -5.54 24.72 -22.54
CA VAL A 152 -4.39 25.58 -22.86
C VAL A 152 -3.32 24.78 -23.60
N PHE A 153 -2.92 23.63 -23.06
CA PHE A 153 -1.82 22.82 -23.58
C PHE A 153 -2.16 22.10 -24.88
N PHE A 154 -3.41 21.68 -25.04
CA PHE A 154 -3.89 20.93 -26.21
C PHE A 154 -4.90 21.73 -27.05
N LYS A 155 -4.89 23.07 -26.91
CA LYS A 155 -5.83 23.97 -27.59
C LYS A 155 -5.89 23.72 -29.10
N GLU A 156 -4.75 23.58 -29.75
CA GLU A 156 -4.69 23.34 -31.20
C GLU A 156 -5.30 22.00 -31.58
N GLN A 157 -4.94 20.93 -30.87
CA GLN A 157 -5.44 19.58 -31.11
C GLN A 157 -6.94 19.51 -30.89
N ILE A 158 -7.43 20.06 -29.77
CA ILE A 158 -8.87 20.11 -29.45
C ILE A 158 -9.63 20.93 -30.51
N SER A 159 -9.07 22.05 -30.98
CA SER A 159 -9.72 22.89 -32.00
C SER A 159 -9.83 22.25 -33.39
N ARG A 160 -9.01 21.22 -33.66
CA ARG A 160 -9.02 20.46 -34.91
C ARG A 160 -9.96 19.25 -34.86
N LEU A 161 -10.50 18.89 -33.70
CA LEU A 161 -11.43 17.77 -33.57
C LEU A 161 -12.74 18.08 -34.33
N PRO A 162 -13.23 17.15 -35.16
CA PRO A 162 -14.60 17.15 -35.65
C PRO A 162 -15.62 17.23 -34.50
N LYS A 163 -16.84 17.67 -34.80
CA LYS A 163 -17.87 17.90 -33.78
C LYS A 163 -18.16 16.66 -32.92
N ASP A 164 -18.25 15.49 -33.54
CA ASP A 164 -18.48 14.21 -32.87
C ASP A 164 -17.30 13.79 -31.98
N GLU A 165 -16.06 13.99 -32.43
CA GLU A 165 -14.86 13.76 -31.63
C GLU A 165 -14.74 14.77 -30.47
N LEU A 166 -15.17 16.02 -30.65
CA LEU A 166 -15.22 17.02 -29.57
C LEU A 166 -16.30 16.71 -28.53
N GLU A 167 -17.47 16.23 -28.96
CA GLU A 167 -18.49 15.69 -28.05
C GLU A 167 -17.90 14.52 -27.26
N LYS A 168 -17.16 13.63 -27.93
CA LYS A 168 -16.48 12.52 -27.27
C LYS A 168 -15.44 12.99 -26.26
N TYR A 169 -14.60 13.95 -26.59
CA TYR A 169 -13.64 14.57 -25.67
C TYR A 169 -14.31 15.03 -24.37
N ASN A 170 -15.45 15.72 -24.48
CA ASN A 170 -16.19 16.22 -23.34
C ASN A 170 -16.79 15.09 -22.49
N GLU A 171 -17.30 14.02 -23.12
CA GLU A 171 -17.74 12.82 -22.41
C GLU A 171 -16.61 12.16 -21.62
N LEU A 172 -15.44 11.96 -22.25
CA LEU A 172 -14.28 11.36 -21.62
C LEU A 172 -13.79 12.21 -20.45
N THR A 173 -13.69 13.52 -20.63
CA THR A 173 -13.31 14.47 -19.58
C THR A 173 -14.23 14.35 -18.37
N LYS A 174 -15.56 14.32 -18.59
CA LYS A 174 -16.54 14.14 -17.50
C LYS A 174 -16.43 12.77 -16.83
N LYS A 175 -16.29 11.70 -17.62
CA LYS A 175 -16.20 10.31 -17.14
C LYS A 175 -15.01 10.12 -16.21
N TYR A 176 -13.86 10.70 -16.56
CA TYR A 176 -12.60 10.47 -15.85
C TYR A 176 -12.23 11.56 -14.82
N PHE A 177 -13.00 12.66 -14.73
CA PHE A 177 -12.74 13.76 -13.81
C PHE A 177 -12.64 13.32 -12.35
N ASN A 178 -13.69 12.71 -11.79
CA ASN A 178 -13.69 12.32 -10.37
C ASN A 178 -12.60 11.29 -10.03
N PRO A 179 -12.40 10.20 -10.80
CA PRO A 179 -11.31 9.25 -10.56
C PRO A 179 -9.94 9.90 -10.49
N VAL A 180 -9.61 10.78 -11.45
CA VAL A 180 -8.30 11.42 -11.50
C VAL A 180 -8.13 12.46 -10.41
N PHE A 181 -9.18 13.22 -10.11
CA PHE A 181 -9.15 14.21 -9.03
C PHE A 181 -8.92 13.54 -7.66
N VAL A 182 -9.63 12.44 -7.39
CA VAL A 182 -9.44 11.63 -6.19
C VAL A 182 -8.04 11.02 -6.13
N ALA A 183 -7.54 10.45 -7.23
CA ALA A 183 -6.21 9.86 -7.30
C ALA A 183 -5.06 10.87 -7.12
N GLY A 184 -5.27 12.11 -7.57
CA GLY A 184 -4.30 13.20 -7.46
C GLY A 184 -4.28 13.89 -6.10
N ASN A 185 -5.24 13.63 -5.22
CA ASN A 185 -5.33 14.28 -3.92
C ASN A 185 -4.28 13.72 -2.93
N LEU A 186 -3.32 14.57 -2.56
CA LEU A 186 -2.25 14.26 -1.59
C LEU A 186 -2.34 15.13 -0.33
N ASP A 187 -3.43 15.89 -0.15
CA ASP A 187 -3.56 16.91 0.88
C ASP A 187 -4.07 16.36 2.23
N TYR A 188 -3.85 15.08 2.48
CA TYR A 188 -4.08 14.44 3.78
C TYR A 188 -2.90 14.71 4.71
N LYS A 189 -2.63 15.98 4.98
CA LYS A 189 -1.48 16.42 5.78
C LYS A 189 -1.93 17.15 7.03
N ASN A 190 -1.25 16.88 8.13
CA ASN A 190 -1.41 17.66 9.35
C ASN A 190 -1.00 19.12 9.09
N GLU A 191 -1.76 20.08 9.63
CA GLU A 191 -1.54 21.51 9.36
C GLU A 191 -0.19 22.00 9.89
N ASP A 192 0.23 21.51 11.05
CA ASP A 192 1.47 21.94 11.72
C ASP A 192 2.70 21.22 11.16
N THR A 193 2.66 19.88 11.11
CA THR A 193 3.83 19.08 10.73
C THR A 193 4.01 18.95 9.23
N ARG A 194 2.93 19.16 8.45
CA ARG A 194 2.86 18.91 7.00
C ARG A 194 3.12 17.45 6.61
N GLU A 195 3.14 16.54 7.58
CA GLU A 195 3.27 15.10 7.38
C GLU A 195 1.91 14.46 7.11
N PHE A 196 1.92 13.25 6.53
CA PHE A 196 0.69 12.51 6.25
C PHE A 196 -0.07 12.22 7.55
N ASP A 197 -1.37 12.53 7.54
CA ASP A 197 -2.27 12.37 8.68
C ASP A 197 -3.36 11.34 8.35
N ILE A 198 -3.27 10.19 9.03
CA ILE A 198 -4.20 9.08 8.81
C ILE A 198 -5.62 9.38 9.33
N GLU A 199 -5.75 10.20 10.37
CA GLU A 199 -7.06 10.57 10.92
C GLU A 199 -7.78 11.53 9.98
N LEU A 200 -7.04 12.49 9.40
CA LEU A 200 -7.58 13.37 8.36
C LEU A 200 -7.98 12.58 7.11
N PHE A 201 -7.15 11.62 6.69
CA PHE A 201 -7.50 10.70 5.61
C PHE A 201 -8.82 9.97 5.93
N ASP A 202 -8.95 9.37 7.12
CA ASP A 202 -10.16 8.63 7.51
C ASP A 202 -11.42 9.51 7.55
N LYS A 203 -11.28 10.77 7.94
CA LYS A 203 -12.37 11.73 7.95
C LYS A 203 -12.85 12.10 6.55
N LEU A 204 -11.94 12.28 5.60
CA LEU A 204 -12.25 12.81 4.27
C LEU A 204 -12.49 11.73 3.22
N PHE A 205 -11.87 10.56 3.38
CA PHE A 205 -11.95 9.44 2.44
C PHE A 205 -13.38 9.00 2.09
N PRO A 206 -14.36 8.97 3.01
CA PRO A 206 -15.75 8.65 2.65
C PRO A 206 -16.36 9.59 1.59
N SER A 207 -16.00 10.88 1.60
CA SER A 207 -16.46 11.82 0.57
C SER A 207 -15.87 11.46 -0.80
N SER A 208 -14.58 11.13 -0.83
CA SER A 208 -13.89 10.71 -2.06
C SER A 208 -14.51 9.44 -2.66
N MET A 209 -14.93 8.48 -1.82
CA MET A 209 -15.65 7.30 -2.31
C MET A 209 -17.04 7.65 -2.88
N LYS A 210 -17.77 8.57 -2.24
CA LYS A 210 -19.08 9.01 -2.72
C LYS A 210 -18.99 9.66 -4.11
N ASP A 211 -17.94 10.43 -4.37
CA ASP A 211 -17.72 11.07 -5.67
C ASP A 211 -17.48 10.06 -6.80
N LEU A 212 -16.98 8.86 -6.48
CA LEU A 212 -16.79 7.76 -7.43
C LEU A 212 -18.05 6.91 -7.59
N ASN A 213 -19.02 7.01 -6.68
CA ASN A 213 -20.25 6.22 -6.65
C ASN A 213 -20.01 4.70 -6.74
N ILE A 214 -18.96 4.21 -6.06
CA ILE A 214 -18.59 2.80 -5.98
C ILE A 214 -18.33 2.45 -4.52
N ASP A 215 -18.82 1.28 -4.11
CA ASP A 215 -18.54 0.73 -2.78
C ASP A 215 -17.30 -0.17 -2.84
N PHE A 216 -16.26 0.21 -2.07
CA PHE A 216 -14.99 -0.50 -2.00
C PHE A 216 -14.89 -1.27 -0.70
N LYS A 217 -14.48 -2.54 -0.80
CA LYS A 217 -14.38 -3.43 0.37
C LYS A 217 -13.03 -3.36 1.08
N SER A 218 -12.02 -2.82 0.41
CA SER A 218 -10.65 -2.70 0.91
C SER A 218 -9.93 -1.50 0.30
N TYR A 219 -8.89 -0.98 0.96
CA TYR A 219 -8.06 0.07 0.39
C TYR A 219 -7.40 -0.39 -0.92
N GLU A 220 -6.97 -1.65 -1.01
CA GLU A 220 -6.43 -2.22 -2.24
C GLU A 220 -7.43 -2.13 -3.39
N SER A 221 -8.68 -2.54 -3.20
CA SER A 221 -9.69 -2.52 -4.27
C SER A 221 -9.96 -1.10 -4.79
N PHE A 222 -9.90 -0.10 -3.91
CA PHE A 222 -9.97 1.31 -4.26
C PHE A 222 -8.79 1.75 -5.14
N PHE A 223 -7.55 1.46 -4.73
CA PHE A 223 -6.37 1.86 -5.52
C PHE A 223 -6.27 1.11 -6.85
N LEU A 224 -6.62 -0.17 -6.89
CA LEU A 224 -6.67 -0.96 -8.13
C LEU A 224 -7.70 -0.42 -9.11
N TYR A 225 -8.85 0.05 -8.61
CA TYR A 225 -9.84 0.72 -9.44
C TYR A 225 -9.28 1.99 -10.07
N LEU A 226 -8.64 2.87 -9.30
CA LEU A 226 -8.04 4.11 -9.82
C LEU A 226 -6.99 3.82 -10.90
N GLU A 227 -6.12 2.84 -10.68
CA GLU A 227 -5.11 2.42 -11.66
C GLU A 227 -5.76 1.89 -12.95
N LYS A 228 -6.77 1.05 -12.83
CA LYS A 228 -7.52 0.51 -13.97
C LYS A 228 -8.18 1.62 -14.77
N VAL A 229 -8.89 2.52 -14.10
CA VAL A 229 -9.59 3.66 -14.73
C VAL A 229 -8.60 4.57 -15.43
N CYS A 230 -7.43 4.81 -14.85
CA CYS A 230 -6.37 5.57 -15.49
C CYS A 230 -5.93 4.92 -16.81
N LYS A 231 -5.58 3.62 -16.77
CA LYS A 231 -5.15 2.87 -17.96
C LYS A 231 -6.22 2.86 -19.06
N GLU A 232 -7.49 2.76 -18.70
CA GLU A 232 -8.61 2.83 -19.64
C GLU A 232 -8.73 4.23 -20.25
N GLY A 233 -8.70 5.28 -19.42
CA GLY A 233 -8.80 6.66 -19.89
C GLY A 233 -7.68 7.05 -20.83
N LEU A 234 -6.43 6.67 -20.53
CA LEU A 234 -5.29 6.93 -21.41
C LEU A 234 -5.49 6.31 -22.80
N LYS A 235 -5.98 5.06 -22.88
CA LYS A 235 -6.28 4.40 -24.16
C LYS A 235 -7.41 5.09 -24.92
N GLU A 236 -8.45 5.56 -24.22
CA GLU A 236 -9.57 6.25 -24.84
C GLU A 236 -9.15 7.62 -25.40
N PHE A 237 -8.31 8.38 -24.69
CA PHE A 237 -7.78 9.66 -25.17
C PHE A 237 -6.77 9.50 -26.31
N ASP A 238 -5.85 8.53 -26.24
CA ASP A 238 -4.90 8.29 -27.33
C ASP A 238 -5.60 7.90 -28.63
N LYS A 239 -6.67 7.10 -28.52
CA LYS A 239 -7.50 6.74 -29.66
C LYS A 239 -8.22 7.96 -30.24
N LEU A 240 -8.69 8.87 -29.38
CA LEU A 240 -9.37 10.09 -29.81
C LEU A 240 -8.42 11.03 -30.56
N PHE A 241 -7.25 11.31 -29.99
CA PHE A 241 -6.28 12.23 -30.59
C PHE A 241 -5.45 11.60 -31.72
N LYS A 242 -5.42 10.26 -31.80
CA LYS A 242 -4.60 9.47 -32.76
C LYS A 242 -3.10 9.71 -32.59
N GLU A 243 -2.71 10.29 -31.45
CA GLU A 243 -1.36 10.53 -30.99
C GLU A 243 -1.37 10.66 -29.46
N GLU A 244 -0.19 10.53 -28.84
CA GLU A 244 -0.02 10.70 -27.41
C GLU A 244 0.37 12.15 -27.10
N LEU A 245 -0.52 12.92 -26.46
CA LEU A 245 -0.29 14.34 -26.16
C LEU A 245 0.27 14.60 -24.76
N ARG A 246 -0.04 13.71 -23.82
CA ARG A 246 0.34 13.79 -22.40
C ARG A 246 1.84 13.83 -22.18
N ARG A 247 2.27 14.33 -21.02
CA ARG A 247 3.67 14.40 -20.59
C ARG A 247 4.01 13.40 -19.48
#